data_AF-A0A1R4EGX5-F1
#
_entry.id   AF-A0A1R4EGX5-F1
#
_cell.length_a   1.000
_cell.length_b   1.000
_cell.length_c   1.000
_cell.angle_alpha   90.00
_cell.angle_beta   90.00
_cell.angle_gamma   90.00
#
_symmetry.space_group_name_H-M   'P 1'
#
loop_
_entity.id
_entity.type
_entity.pdbx_description
1 polymer ?
#
loop_
_entity_poly.entity_id
_entity_poly.type
_entity_poly.pdbx_seq_one_letter_code
_entity_poly.pdbx_strand_id
1 'polypeptide(L)'
;MNHPKVPSVSTHKGHILYRLLRGARLRNKQLFHEIDTCASGARFCELRSDGWDIQDKFLYTTTKENKQVHVKEYFMKGDTIKAYKQLESVQDFLNRYDSRYPSDNIA
;
A
#
# COMPACT_ATOMS: atom_id res chain seq x y z
N MET A 1 20.23 -4.78 10.96
CA MET A 1 18.90 -5.03 10.38
C MET A 1 18.95 -4.55 8.95
N ASN A 2 18.55 -5.37 7.98
CA ASN A 2 18.48 -4.91 6.59
C ASN A 2 17.29 -3.96 6.45
N HIS A 3 17.55 -2.73 5.98
CA HIS A 3 16.50 -1.76 5.70
C HIS A 3 15.66 -2.25 4.52
N PRO A 4 14.32 -2.05 4.54
CA PRO A 4 13.48 -2.46 3.43
C PRO A 4 13.82 -1.67 2.15
N LYS A 5 13.67 -2.31 1.00
CA LYS A 5 13.97 -1.72 -0.31
C LYS A 5 12.84 -0.79 -0.74
N VAL A 6 13.19 0.47 -0.96
CA VAL A 6 12.26 1.51 -1.42
C VAL A 6 12.06 1.42 -2.94
N PRO A 7 10.82 1.30 -3.44
CA PRO A 7 10.51 1.31 -4.87
C PRO A 7 10.60 2.72 -5.48
N SER A 8 10.62 2.80 -6.82
CA SER A 8 10.42 4.07 -7.52
C SER A 8 8.99 4.60 -7.32
N VAL A 9 8.88 5.91 -7.11
CA VAL A 9 7.60 6.63 -6.92
C VAL A 9 6.65 6.49 -8.10
N SER A 10 7.16 6.27 -9.32
CA SER A 10 6.35 6.19 -10.55
C SER A 10 5.84 4.79 -10.87
N THR A 11 5.82 3.87 -9.90
CA THR A 11 5.40 2.48 -10.09
C THR A 11 4.15 2.17 -9.29
N HIS A 12 3.36 1.19 -9.72
CA HIS A 12 2.21 0.69 -8.93
C HIS A 12 2.63 0.27 -7.52
N LYS A 13 3.84 -0.30 -7.39
CA LYS A 13 4.42 -0.67 -6.10
C LYS A 13 4.71 0.54 -5.22
N GLY A 14 5.23 1.62 -5.81
CA GLY A 14 5.42 2.91 -5.15
C GLY A 14 4.11 3.51 -4.66
N HIS A 15 3.09 3.57 -5.51
CA HIS A 15 1.76 4.06 -5.13
C HIS A 15 1.17 3.27 -3.94
N ILE A 16 1.20 1.95 -4.02
CA ILE A 16 0.71 1.07 -2.93
C ILE A 16 1.48 1.34 -1.63
N LEU A 17 2.81 1.39 -1.68
CA LEU A 17 3.63 1.64 -0.50
C LEU A 17 3.33 3.02 0.11
N TYR A 18 3.22 4.05 -0.72
CA TYR A 18 2.89 5.41 -0.29
C TYR A 18 1.58 5.42 0.52
N ARG A 19 0.53 4.81 -0.03
CA ARG A 19 -0.77 4.71 0.63
C ARG A 19 -0.69 3.96 1.96
N LEU A 20 0.04 2.84 2.01
CA LEU A 20 0.23 2.06 3.24
C LEU A 20 0.97 2.85 4.33
N LEU A 21 2.02 3.59 3.97
CA LEU A 21 2.77 4.46 4.89
C LEU A 21 1.95 5.67 5.37
N ARG A 22 0.90 6.04 4.65
CA ARG A 22 -0.12 7.02 5.11
C ARG A 22 -1.21 6.38 5.98
N GLY A 23 -1.17 5.06 6.20
CA GLY A 23 -2.14 4.33 7.03
C GLY A 23 -3.37 3.84 6.27
N ALA A 24 -3.37 3.92 4.94
CA ALA A 24 -4.48 3.40 4.15
C ALA A 24 -4.62 1.89 4.31
N ARG A 25 -5.87 1.42 4.22
CA ARG A 25 -6.22 0.00 4.13
C ARG A 25 -6.64 -0.26 2.69
N LEU A 26 -5.94 -1.16 2.01
CA LEU A 26 -6.06 -1.34 0.57
C LEU A 26 -6.71 -2.67 0.23
N ARG A 27 -7.60 -2.66 -0.76
CA ARG A 27 -8.26 -3.87 -1.28
C ARG A 27 -7.92 -4.04 -2.75
N ASN A 28 -7.84 -5.29 -3.22
CA ASN A 28 -7.51 -5.57 -4.63
C ASN A 28 -8.43 -4.85 -5.61
N LYS A 29 -9.75 -4.88 -5.35
CA LYS A 29 -10.75 -4.23 -6.21
C LYS A 29 -10.58 -2.71 -6.25
N GLN A 30 -10.22 -2.10 -5.13
CA GLN A 30 -9.97 -0.66 -5.06
C GLN A 30 -8.76 -0.29 -5.92
N LEU A 31 -7.65 -1.03 -5.77
CA LEU A 31 -6.44 -0.79 -6.55
C LEU A 31 -6.62 -1.02 -8.06
N PHE A 32 -7.50 -1.94 -8.46
CA PHE A 32 -7.88 -2.09 -9.87
C PHE A 32 -8.50 -0.80 -10.43
N HIS A 33 -9.36 -0.13 -9.65
CA HIS A 33 -9.98 1.12 -10.10
C HIS A 33 -9.06 2.34 -9.95
N GLU A 34 -8.15 2.36 -8.97
CA GLU A 34 -7.27 3.51 -8.70
C GLU A 34 -6.05 3.54 -9.63
N ILE A 35 -5.43 2.39 -9.92
CA ILE A 35 -4.15 2.32 -10.65
C ILE A 35 -4.13 1.22 -11.72
N ASP A 36 -5.31 0.80 -12.20
CA ASP A 36 -5.50 -0.19 -13.27
C ASP A 36 -4.69 -1.49 -13.07
N THR A 37 -4.55 -1.92 -11.81
CA THR A 37 -3.76 -3.11 -11.49
C THR A 37 -4.66 -4.30 -11.18
N CYS A 38 -4.74 -5.23 -12.13
CA CYS A 38 -5.36 -6.55 -11.92
C CYS A 38 -4.48 -7.49 -11.06
N ALA A 39 -3.19 -7.15 -10.88
CA ALA A 39 -2.19 -7.95 -10.19
C ALA A 39 -1.71 -7.32 -8.86
N SER A 40 -2.57 -6.56 -8.18
CA SER A 40 -2.25 -5.93 -6.87
C SER A 40 -1.67 -6.91 -5.86
N GLY A 41 -2.19 -8.15 -5.80
CA GLY A 41 -1.65 -9.22 -4.96
C GLY A 41 -0.16 -9.48 -5.16
N ALA A 42 0.32 -9.50 -6.41
CA ALA A 42 1.73 -9.69 -6.72
C ALA A 42 2.59 -8.52 -6.23
N ARG A 43 2.08 -7.28 -6.35
CA ARG A 43 2.78 -6.08 -5.85
C ARG A 43 2.92 -6.08 -4.33
N PHE A 44 1.92 -6.58 -3.59
CA PHE A 44 2.05 -6.77 -2.14
C PHE A 44 3.09 -7.84 -1.79
N CYS A 45 3.14 -8.95 -2.52
CA CYS A 45 4.17 -9.98 -2.33
C CYS A 45 5.58 -9.43 -2.58
N GLU A 46 5.77 -8.66 -3.64
CA GLU A 46 7.05 -8.00 -3.92
C GLU A 46 7.47 -7.05 -2.81
N LEU A 47 6.55 -6.23 -2.28
CA LEU A 47 6.84 -5.35 -1.15
C LEU A 47 7.23 -6.16 0.11
N ARG A 48 6.56 -7.29 0.38
CA ARG A 48 6.97 -8.16 1.49
C ARG A 48 8.37 -8.73 1.28
N SER A 49 8.69 -9.18 0.07
CA SER A 49 10.04 -9.65 -0.29
C SER A 49 11.09 -8.54 -0.20
N ASP A 50 10.70 -7.30 -0.47
CA ASP A 50 11.53 -6.11 -0.28
C ASP A 50 11.70 -5.71 1.20
N GLY A 51 11.05 -6.42 2.14
CA GLY A 51 11.22 -6.25 3.59
C GLY A 51 10.14 -5.41 4.28
N TRP A 52 9.04 -5.09 3.62
CA TRP A 52 7.95 -4.29 4.20
C TRP A 52 6.99 -5.16 5.02
N ASP A 53 6.73 -4.77 6.27
CA ASP A 53 5.79 -5.43 7.19
C ASP A 53 4.34 -5.09 6.84
N ILE A 54 3.84 -5.73 5.77
CA ILE A 54 2.47 -5.60 5.30
C ILE A 54 1.65 -6.78 5.81
N GLN A 55 0.61 -6.49 6.57
CA GLN A 55 -0.34 -7.45 7.10
C GLN A 55 -1.56 -7.55 6.18
N ASP A 56 -2.28 -8.67 6.25
CA ASP A 56 -3.54 -8.84 5.54
C ASP A 56 -4.61 -9.55 6.37
N LYS A 57 -5.88 -9.31 6.03
CA LYS A 57 -7.03 -10.02 6.60
C LYS A 57 -8.14 -10.18 5.56
N PHE A 58 -9.03 -11.14 5.79
CA PHE A 58 -10.27 -11.26 5.03
C PHE A 58 -11.38 -10.43 5.65
N LEU A 59 -12.14 -9.74 4.80
CA LEU A 59 -13.37 -9.07 5.13
C LEU A 59 -14.51 -9.76 4.39
N TYR A 60 -15.56 -10.13 5.12
CA TYR A 60 -16.78 -10.68 4.53
C TYR A 60 -17.67 -9.53 4.07
N THR A 61 -18.12 -9.57 2.83
CA THR A 61 -19.02 -8.57 2.27
C THR A 61 -20.04 -9.23 1.36
N THR A 62 -21.21 -8.62 1.26
CA THR A 62 -22.23 -9.01 0.30
C THR A 62 -22.09 -8.15 -0.96
N THR A 63 -22.15 -8.78 -2.14
CA THR A 63 -22.13 -8.05 -3.42
C THR A 63 -23.48 -7.43 -3.74
N LYS A 64 -23.54 -6.58 -4.78
CA LYS A 64 -24.81 -6.04 -5.30
C LYS A 64 -25.77 -7.13 -5.81
N GLU A 65 -25.25 -8.33 -6.12
CA GLU A 65 -26.02 -9.50 -6.54
C GLU A 65 -26.43 -10.39 -5.35
N ASN A 66 -26.32 -9.88 -4.11
CA ASN A 66 -26.62 -10.61 -2.88
C ASN A 66 -25.77 -11.89 -2.66
N LYS A 67 -24.59 -11.96 -3.28
CA LYS A 67 -23.63 -13.06 -3.06
C LYS A 67 -22.68 -12.70 -1.92
N GLN A 68 -22.44 -13.64 -1.01
CA GLN A 68 -21.41 -13.48 0.01
C GLN A 68 -20.04 -13.77 -0.59
N VAL A 69 -19.11 -12.83 -0.43
CA VAL A 69 -17.72 -12.97 -0.88
C VAL A 69 -16.78 -12.51 0.23
N HIS A 70 -15.57 -13.07 0.24
CA HIS A 70 -14.49 -12.55 1.05
C HIS A 70 -13.59 -11.64 0.20
N VAL A 71 -13.19 -10.51 0.75
CA VAL A 71 -12.27 -9.56 0.13
C VAL A 71 -11.02 -9.46 0.99
N LYS A 72 -9.87 -9.55 0.36
CA LYS A 72 -8.58 -9.39 1.02
C LYS A 72 -8.25 -7.91 1.21
N GLU A 73 -7.95 -7.52 2.44
CA GLU A 73 -7.56 -6.16 2.83
C GLU A 73 -6.14 -6.17 3.39
N TYR A 74 -5.29 -5.28 2.88
CA TYR A 74 -3.89 -5.14 3.24
C TYR A 74 -3.66 -3.84 4.01
N PHE A 75 -2.78 -3.87 5.01
CA PHE A 75 -2.50 -2.72 5.87
C PHE A 75 -1.13 -2.84 6.56
N MET A 76 -0.61 -1.73 7.08
CA MET A 76 0.51 -1.71 8.03
C MET A 76 -0.02 -1.30 9.41
N LYS A 77 0.59 -1.81 10.49
CA LYS A 77 0.25 -1.38 11.85
C LYS A 77 0.73 0.06 12.09
N GLY A 78 0.00 0.81 12.91
CA GLY A 78 0.34 2.21 13.21
C GLY A 78 1.75 2.38 13.76
N ASP A 79 2.18 1.50 14.67
CA ASP A 79 3.52 1.57 15.26
C ASP A 79 4.62 1.22 14.23
N THR A 80 4.36 0.25 13.34
CA THR A 80 5.24 -0.07 12.21
C THR A 80 5.40 1.14 11.29
N ILE A 81 4.29 1.83 10.95
CA ILE A 81 4.34 3.05 10.12
C ILE A 81 5.15 4.15 10.80
N LYS A 82 4.91 4.39 12.10
CA LYS A 82 5.66 5.40 12.87
C LYS A 82 7.16 5.11 12.85
N ALA A 83 7.55 3.84 13.01
CA ALA A 83 8.94 3.42 12.95
C ALA A 83 9.55 3.61 11.55
N TYR A 84 8.86 3.20 10.48
CA TYR A 84 9.34 3.41 9.12
C TYR A 84 9.52 4.90 8.77
N LYS A 85 8.63 5.77 9.25
CA LYS A 85 8.74 7.21 9.04
C LYS A 85 9.95 7.84 9.75
N GLN A 86 10.63 7.15 10.66
CA GLN A 86 11.90 7.65 11.22
C GLN A 86 13.09 7.41 10.27
N LEU A 87 12.93 6.60 9.22
CA LEU A 87 13.99 6.30 8.27
C LEU A 87 14.09 7.41 7.21
N GLU A 88 15.30 7.93 6.99
CA GLU A 88 15.58 8.98 6.01
C GLU A 88 15.14 8.58 4.60
N SER A 89 15.43 7.35 4.18
CA SER A 89 15.03 6.82 2.86
C SER A 89 13.51 6.80 2.65
N VAL A 90 12.74 6.62 3.73
CA VAL A 90 11.28 6.65 3.69
C VAL A 90 10.76 8.08 3.61
N GLN A 91 11.38 9.00 4.35
CA GLN A 91 11.05 10.42 4.26
C GLN A 91 11.35 10.98 2.86
N ASP A 92 12.52 10.68 2.29
CA ASP A 92 12.86 11.04 0.90
C ASP A 92 11.82 10.51 -0.09
N PHE A 93 11.46 9.22 0.04
CA PHE A 93 10.44 8.61 -0.80
C PHE A 93 9.10 9.34 -0.72
N LEU A 94 8.60 9.62 0.50
CA LEU A 94 7.34 10.31 0.71
C LEU A 94 7.37 11.72 0.12
N ASN A 95 8.45 12.47 0.36
CA ASN A 95 8.62 13.83 -0.16
C ASN A 95 8.65 13.86 -1.69
N ARG A 96 9.38 12.92 -2.31
CA ARG A 96 9.44 12.78 -3.78
C ARG A 96 8.11 12.36 -4.37
N TYR A 97 7.37 11.49 -3.68
CA TYR A 97 6.03 11.10 -4.10
C TYR A 97 5.08 12.30 -4.06
N ASP A 98 5.00 12.99 -2.92
CA ASP A 98 4.16 14.18 -2.72
C ASP A 98 4.47 15.28 -3.75
N SER A 99 5.76 15.52 -4.04
CA SER A 99 6.18 16.52 -5.04
C SER A 99 5.74 16.16 -6.46
N ARG A 100 5.65 14.86 -6.77
CA ARG A 100 5.29 14.38 -8.10
C ARG A 100 3.77 14.25 -8.28
N TYR A 101 3.06 13.87 -7.22
CA TYR A 101 1.63 13.60 -7.23
C TYR A 101 0.91 14.38 -6.12
N PRO A 102 0.86 15.72 -6.18
CA PRO A 102 0.33 16.55 -5.10
C PRO A 102 -1.16 16.32 -4.83
N SER A 103 -1.92 15.86 -5.82
CA SER A 103 -3.34 15.49 -5.69
C SER A 103 -3.60 14.30 -4.77
N ASP A 104 -2.61 13.41 -4.61
CA ASP A 104 -2.74 12.18 -3.81
C ASP A 104 -2.51 12.43 -2.32
N ASN A 105 -2.09 13.64 -1.95
CA ASN A 105 -1.76 14.06 -0.58
C ASN A 105 -2.98 14.59 0.20
N ILE A 106 -4.16 14.60 -0.43
CA ILE A 106 -5.41 15.06 0.20
C ILE A 106 -6.00 13.88 0.98
N ALA A 107 -5.68 13.83 2.28
CA ALA A 107 -6.36 12.98 3.27
C ALA A 107 -7.54 13.73 3.89
#